data_AF-A0A8X7SH35-F1
#
_entry.id   AF-A0A8X7SH35-F1
#
_cell.length_a   1.000
_cell.length_b   1.000
_cell.length_c   1.000
_cell.angle_alpha   90.00
_cell.angle_beta   90.00
_cell.angle_gamma   90.00
#
_symmetry.space_group_name_H-M   'P 1'
#
loop_
_entity.id
_entity.type
_entity.pdbx_description
1 polymer ?
#
loop_
_entity_poly.entity_id
_entity_poly.type
_entity_poly.pdbx_seq_one_letter_code
_entity_poly.pdbx_strand_id
1 'polypeptide(L)'
;MTDPYCKEMKHQKREYDWVSNCVYANYKIPTKCICGGAITVQTDERGRNYYICKDFKNDGLHIRHDCLAALEEELDCLRSQYAEEVSLRRELQFELAQMREEIKELKQLIML
;
A
#
# COMPACT_ATOMS: atom_id res chain seq x y z
N MET A 1 17.98 -37.67 -8.95
CA MET A 1 16.51 -37.68 -9.09
C MET A 1 15.96 -36.55 -8.25
N THR A 2 15.33 -35.56 -8.88
CA THR A 2 14.57 -34.55 -8.13
C THR A 2 13.23 -35.16 -7.79
N ASP A 3 12.94 -35.30 -6.49
CA ASP A 3 11.66 -35.78 -5.98
C ASP A 3 10.48 -35.04 -6.66
N PRO A 4 9.57 -35.74 -7.37
CA PRO A 4 8.41 -35.14 -8.03
C PRO A 4 7.53 -34.33 -7.07
N TYR A 5 7.42 -34.76 -5.81
CA TYR A 5 6.65 -34.07 -4.78
C TYR A 5 7.21 -32.66 -4.50
N CYS A 6 8.53 -32.53 -4.46
CA CYS A 6 9.20 -31.23 -4.34
C CYS A 6 9.00 -30.31 -5.55
N LYS A 7 8.72 -30.83 -6.76
CA LYS A 7 8.42 -30.00 -7.94
C LYS A 7 6.99 -29.47 -7.91
N GLU A 8 6.05 -30.33 -7.56
CA GLU A 8 4.62 -29.98 -7.44
C GLU A 8 4.39 -28.95 -6.34
N MET A 9 4.98 -29.14 -5.15
CA MET A 9 4.91 -28.14 -4.07
C MET A 9 5.53 -26.80 -4.46
N LYS A 10 6.62 -26.81 -5.22
CA LYS A 10 7.25 -25.59 -5.74
C LYS A 10 6.40 -24.91 -6.81
N HIS A 11 5.62 -25.64 -7.58
CA HIS A 11 4.66 -25.09 -8.53
C HIS A 11 3.51 -24.42 -7.80
N GLN A 12 2.86 -25.15 -6.89
CA GLN A 12 1.75 -24.64 -6.08
C GLN A 12 2.13 -23.41 -5.27
N LYS A 13 3.33 -23.40 -4.66
CA LYS A 13 3.84 -22.21 -3.96
C LYS A 13 3.98 -21.01 -4.88
N ARG A 14 4.49 -21.20 -6.10
CA ARG A 14 4.59 -20.09 -7.07
C ARG A 14 3.22 -19.59 -7.46
N GLU A 15 2.25 -20.47 -7.70
CA GLU A 15 0.89 -20.05 -8.02
C GLU A 15 0.25 -19.26 -6.87
N TYR A 16 0.43 -19.73 -5.63
CA TYR A 16 -0.06 -19.03 -4.44
C TYR A 16 0.60 -17.64 -4.26
N ASP A 17 1.93 -17.59 -4.33
CA ASP A 17 2.70 -16.34 -4.25
C ASP A 17 2.27 -15.38 -5.37
N TRP A 18 2.01 -15.91 -6.56
CA TRP A 18 1.60 -15.11 -7.72
C TRP A 18 0.18 -14.56 -7.56
N VAL A 19 -0.79 -15.37 -7.12
CA VAL A 19 -2.17 -14.93 -6.82
C VAL A 19 -2.19 -13.89 -5.69
N SER A 20 -1.42 -14.12 -4.62
CA SER A 20 -1.32 -13.15 -3.53
C SER A 20 -0.77 -11.80 -4.04
N ASN A 21 0.27 -11.83 -4.86
CA ASN A 21 0.81 -10.62 -5.49
C ASN A 21 -0.20 -9.95 -6.46
N CYS A 22 -1.09 -10.69 -7.13
CA CYS A 22 -2.15 -10.10 -7.94
C CYS A 22 -3.07 -9.22 -7.09
N VAL A 23 -3.47 -9.71 -5.91
CA VAL A 23 -4.41 -9.01 -5.04
C VAL A 23 -3.81 -7.68 -4.58
N TYR A 24 -2.55 -7.69 -4.14
CA TYR A 24 -1.87 -6.46 -3.73
C TYR A 24 -1.56 -5.52 -4.91
N ALA A 25 -1.25 -6.07 -6.09
CA ALA A 25 -0.97 -5.25 -7.27
C ALA A 25 -2.23 -4.59 -7.86
N ASN A 26 -3.42 -5.14 -7.58
CA ASN A 26 -4.71 -4.55 -7.92
C ASN A 26 -5.28 -3.64 -6.83
N TYR A 27 -4.55 -3.42 -5.73
CA TYR A 27 -4.93 -2.46 -4.71
C TYR A 27 -4.18 -1.15 -4.96
N LYS A 28 -4.92 -0.03 -4.95
CA LYS A 28 -4.48 1.33 -5.25
C LYS A 28 -4.07 1.55 -6.70
N ILE A 29 -3.43 2.68 -7.00
CA ILE A 29 -2.97 2.98 -8.36
C ILE A 29 -1.83 2.03 -8.74
N PRO A 30 -2.04 1.14 -9.72
CA PRO A 30 -1.03 0.15 -10.08
C PRO A 30 0.10 0.83 -10.86
N THR A 31 1.34 0.54 -10.46
CA THR A 31 2.54 1.06 -11.14
C THR A 31 3.16 0.04 -12.10
N LYS A 32 2.94 -1.25 -11.87
CA LYS A 32 3.48 -2.35 -12.68
C LYS A 32 2.58 -3.59 -12.56
N CYS A 33 2.43 -4.32 -13.66
CA CYS A 33 1.73 -5.61 -13.63
C CYS A 33 2.67 -6.72 -13.11
N ILE A 34 2.13 -7.74 -12.45
CA ILE A 34 2.89 -8.90 -11.95
C ILE A 34 3.64 -9.66 -13.05
N CYS A 35 3.16 -9.58 -14.30
CA CYS A 35 3.81 -10.19 -15.45
C CYS A 35 5.03 -9.41 -15.94
N GLY A 36 5.30 -8.23 -15.35
CA GLY A 36 6.34 -7.30 -15.78
C GLY A 36 5.87 -6.23 -16.75
N GLY A 37 4.67 -6.38 -17.31
CA GLY A 37 4.07 -5.43 -18.26
C GLY A 37 3.86 -4.04 -17.67
N ALA A 38 4.06 -3.03 -18.52
CA ALA A 38 3.76 -1.64 -18.18
C ALA A 38 2.25 -1.43 -18.03
N ILE A 39 1.86 -0.48 -17.18
CA ILE A 39 0.48 -0.06 -17.03
C ILE A 39 0.18 1.08 -18.01
N THR A 40 -0.95 0.98 -18.69
CA THR A 40 -1.49 1.99 -19.59
C THR A 40 -2.87 2.41 -19.08
N VAL A 41 -3.38 3.55 -19.57
CA VAL A 41 -4.75 3.98 -19.27
C VAL A 41 -5.59 3.81 -20.53
N GLN A 42 -6.72 3.12 -20.40
CA GLN A 42 -7.68 2.94 -21.48
C GLN A 42 -9.09 3.31 -21.03
N THR A 43 -9.88 3.84 -21.95
CA THR A 43 -11.27 4.22 -21.71
C THR A 43 -12.20 3.20 -22.36
N ASP A 44 -13.18 2.68 -21.63
CA ASP A 44 -14.21 1.80 -22.18
C ASP A 44 -15.25 2.58 -23.00
N GLU A 45 -16.12 1.85 -23.71
CA GLU A 45 -17.20 2.43 -24.53
C GLU A 45 -18.19 3.29 -23.73
N ARG A 46 -18.21 3.13 -22.39
CA ARG A 46 -19.07 3.88 -21.46
C ARG A 46 -18.34 5.09 -20.85
N GLY A 47 -17.11 5.36 -21.28
CA GLY A 47 -16.31 6.49 -20.80
C GLY A 47 -15.58 6.23 -19.47
N ARG A 48 -15.55 4.99 -18.97
CA ARG A 48 -14.83 4.65 -17.74
C ARG A 48 -13.36 4.37 -18.03
N ASN A 49 -12.49 4.92 -17.20
CA ASN A 49 -11.05 4.77 -17.34
C ASN A 49 -10.53 3.61 -16.50
N TYR A 50 -9.62 2.84 -17.07
CA TYR A 50 -8.99 1.70 -16.44
C TYR A 50 -7.47 1.82 -16.54
N TYR A 51 -6.79 1.54 -15.43
CA TYR A 51 -5.40 1.15 -15.44
C TYR A 51 -5.30 -0.30 -15.92
N ILE A 52 -4.63 -0.53 -17.04
CA ILE A 52 -4.60 -1.83 -17.71
C ILE A 52 -3.18 -2.22 -18.09
N CYS A 53 -2.82 -3.47 -17.85
CA CYS A 53 -1.58 -4.04 -18.35
C CYS A 53 -1.49 -3.91 -19.87
N LYS A 54 -0.34 -3.50 -20.40
CA LYS A 54 -0.09 -3.43 -21.84
C LYS A 54 -0.30 -4.78 -22.55
N ASP A 55 0.09 -5.86 -21.88
CA ASP A 55 -0.03 -7.24 -22.36
C ASP A 55 -1.25 -7.95 -21.74
N PHE A 56 -2.33 -7.20 -21.49
CA PHE A 56 -3.50 -7.69 -20.78
C PHE A 56 -4.08 -8.96 -21.41
N LYS A 57 -4.33 -9.94 -20.54
CA LYS A 57 -5.13 -11.13 -20.85
C LYS A 57 -6.26 -11.19 -19.83
N ASN A 58 -7.44 -11.60 -20.26
CA ASN A 58 -8.57 -11.77 -19.36
C ASN A 58 -8.44 -13.09 -18.58
N ASP A 59 -7.36 -13.22 -17.82
CA ASP A 59 -6.97 -14.42 -17.07
C ASP A 59 -7.09 -14.22 -15.54
N GLY A 60 -7.54 -13.04 -15.10
CA GLY A 60 -7.64 -12.66 -13.68
C GLY A 60 -6.29 -12.32 -13.04
N LEU A 61 -5.20 -12.36 -13.80
CA LEU A 61 -3.82 -12.21 -13.33
C LEU A 61 -3.22 -10.89 -13.82
N HIS A 62 -3.62 -10.46 -15.02
CA HIS A 62 -3.27 -9.14 -15.52
C HIS A 62 -4.13 -8.05 -14.89
N ILE A 63 -3.48 -6.94 -14.57
CA ILE A 63 -4.14 -5.77 -14.00
C ILE A 63 -5.12 -5.18 -15.02
N ARG A 64 -6.35 -5.02 -14.56
CA ARG A 64 -7.37 -4.14 -15.13
C ARG A 64 -8.16 -3.58 -13.96
N HIS A 65 -7.74 -2.41 -13.49
CA HIS A 65 -8.31 -1.75 -12.32
C HIS A 65 -8.99 -0.45 -12.71
N ASP A 66 -10.16 -0.19 -12.13
CA ASP A 66 -10.92 1.03 -12.40
C ASP A 66 -10.18 2.25 -11.81
N CYS A 67 -9.99 3.31 -12.60
CA CYS A 67 -9.21 4.46 -12.17
C CYS A 67 -9.84 5.19 -10.98
N LEU A 68 -11.16 5.24 -10.89
CA LEU A 68 -11.84 5.89 -9.76
C LEU A 68 -11.67 5.06 -8.49
N ALA A 69 -11.90 3.74 -8.57
CA ALA A 69 -11.69 2.84 -7.44
C ALA A 69 -10.24 2.90 -6.91
N ALA A 70 -9.26 2.87 -7.82
CA ALA A 70 -7.84 3.00 -7.44
C ALA A 70 -7.52 4.33 -6.73
N LEU A 71 -8.16 5.44 -7.14
CA LEU A 71 -8.02 6.74 -6.49
C LEU A 71 -8.68 6.77 -5.10
N GLU A 72 -9.86 6.18 -4.97
CA GLU A 72 -10.57 6.07 -3.69
C GLU A 72 -9.73 5.25 -2.68
N GLU A 73 -9.16 4.13 -3.12
CA GLU A 73 -8.26 3.29 -2.30
C GLU A 73 -7.01 4.04 -1.83
N GLU A 74 -6.39 4.86 -2.70
CA GLU A 74 -5.26 5.71 -2.30
C GLU A 74 -5.68 6.79 -1.29
N LEU A 75 -6.83 7.44 -1.52
CA LEU A 75 -7.35 8.47 -0.63
C LEU A 75 -7.65 7.91 0.77
N ASP A 76 -8.23 6.72 0.86
CA ASP A 76 -8.56 6.11 2.14
C ASP A 76 -7.30 5.69 2.91
N CYS A 77 -6.26 5.21 2.20
CA CYS A 77 -4.97 4.96 2.82
C CYS A 77 -4.32 6.24 3.32
N LEU A 78 -4.30 7.31 2.52
CA LEU A 78 -3.76 8.62 2.90
C LEU A 78 -4.50 9.21 4.10
N ARG A 79 -5.83 9.09 4.16
CA ARG A 79 -6.63 9.53 5.31
C ARG A 79 -6.25 8.79 6.58
N SER A 80 -6.04 7.48 6.48
CA SER A 80 -5.67 6.63 7.62
C SER A 80 -4.27 7.01 8.15
N GLN A 81 -3.29 7.13 7.25
CA GLN A 81 -1.93 7.57 7.59
C GLN A 81 -1.92 8.97 8.20
N TYR A 82 -2.70 9.90 7.63
CA TYR A 82 -2.81 11.26 8.17
C TYR A 82 -3.42 11.27 9.57
N ALA A 83 -4.43 10.44 9.84
CA ALA A 83 -5.03 10.34 11.16
C ALA A 83 -4.04 9.83 12.21
N GLU A 84 -3.23 8.82 11.85
CA GLU A 84 -2.15 8.29 12.69
C GLU A 84 -1.09 9.35 12.99
N GLU A 85 -0.58 10.03 11.96
CA GLU A 85 0.39 11.13 12.10
C GLU A 85 -0.13 12.28 12.97
N VAL A 86 -1.43 12.62 12.84
CA VAL A 86 -2.06 13.63 13.70
C VAL A 86 -2.11 13.16 15.16
N SER A 87 -2.35 11.87 15.42
CA SER A 87 -2.32 11.31 16.78
C SER A 87 -0.93 11.40 17.37
N LEU A 88 0.08 10.87 16.65
CA LEU A 88 1.48 10.88 17.07
C LEU A 88 1.98 12.31 17.35
N ARG A 89 1.62 13.26 16.48
CA ARG A 89 1.99 14.66 16.68
C ARG A 89 1.37 15.26 17.94
N ARG A 90 0.14 14.90 18.29
CA ARG A 90 -0.52 15.36 19.52
C ARG A 90 0.15 14.80 20.77
N GLU A 91 0.49 13.51 20.75
CA GLU A 91 1.23 12.85 21.82
C GLU A 91 2.59 13.51 22.04
N LEU A 92 3.36 13.72 20.96
CA LEU A 92 4.66 14.39 21.04
C LEU A 92 4.55 15.84 21.55
N GLN A 93 3.52 16.59 21.13
CA GLN A 93 3.27 17.94 21.63
C GLN A 93 2.97 17.96 23.14
N PHE A 94 2.25 16.94 23.63
CA PHE A 94 1.95 16.78 25.04
C PHE A 94 3.21 16.46 25.85
N GLU A 95 4.01 15.48 25.41
CA GLU A 95 5.28 15.12 26.05
C GLU A 95 6.26 16.31 26.09
N LEU A 96 6.40 17.04 24.98
CA LEU A 96 7.23 18.25 24.93
C LEU A 96 6.76 19.32 25.90
N ALA A 97 5.45 19.47 26.11
CA ALA A 97 4.91 20.41 27.09
C ALA A 97 5.25 19.99 28.52
N GLN A 98 5.13 18.69 28.85
CA GLN A 98 5.52 18.15 30.14
C GLN A 98 7.01 18.35 30.42
N MET A 99 7.88 17.95 29.49
CA MET A 99 9.33 18.13 29.62
C MET A 99 9.72 19.60 29.82
N ARG A 100 9.04 20.53 29.14
CA ARG A 100 9.30 21.97 29.30
C ARG A 100 8.97 22.45 30.72
N GLU A 101 7.91 21.95 31.33
CA GLU A 101 7.54 22.31 32.69
C GLU A 101 8.51 21.68 33.71
N GLU A 102 8.85 20.39 33.56
CA GLU A 102 9.85 19.73 34.41
C GLU A 102 11.21 20.45 34.38
N ILE A 103 11.67 20.85 33.20
CA ILE A 103 12.91 21.64 33.06
C ILE A 103 12.79 22.98 33.78
N LYS A 104 11.62 23.62 33.74
CA LYS A 104 11.38 24.90 34.42
C LYS A 104 11.39 24.74 35.93
N GLU A 105 10.75 23.70 36.46
CA GLU A 105 10.77 23.36 37.89
C GLU A 105 12.19 23.05 38.38
N LEU A 106 12.94 22.21 37.64
CA LEU A 106 14.33 21.89 37.96
C LEU A 106 15.23 23.14 37.98
N LYS A 107 15.05 24.07 37.04
CA LYS A 107 15.77 25.35 37.04
C LYS A 107 15.47 26.19 38.27
N GLN A 108 14.22 26.23 38.72
CA GLN A 108 13.85 26.96 39.94
C GLN A 108 14.50 26.35 41.19
N LEU A 109 14.62 25.02 41.26
CA LEU A 109 15.26 24.33 42.38
C LEU A 109 16.78 24.57 42.44
N ILE A 110 17.45 24.69 41.29
CA ILE A 110 18.91 24.92 41.22
C ILE A 110 19.28 26.39 41.47
N MET A 111 18.33 27.32 41.28
CA MET A 111 18.53 28.77 41.50
C MET A 111 18.28 29.22 42.95
N LEU A 112 17.97 28.29 43.86
CA LEU A 112 17.90 28.49 45.33
C LEU A 112 19.20 28.00 45.99
#